data_AF-A0A4R5VVM5-F1
#
_entry.id   AF-A0A4R5VVM5-F1
#
_cell.length_a   1.000
_cell.length_b   1.000
_cell.length_c   1.000
_cell.angle_alpha   90.00
_cell.angle_beta   90.00
_cell.angle_gamma   90.00
#
_symmetry.space_group_name_H-M   'P 1'
#
loop_
_entity.id
_entity.type
_entity.pdbx_description
1 polymer ?
#
loop_
_entity_poly.entity_id
_entity_poly.type
_entity_poly.pdbx_seq_one_letter_code
_entity_poly.pdbx_strand_id
1 'polypeptide(L)'
;MKIGQGTEELTEEKWQAILLNDANYNQQFFYAVKSTGIFCKPSCKSRPPKKENVLIFKHAEEALTAHFRPCKRCKPTGDRLPDQEWVVQIKNYIDQNYTDKLTLEILADVCHGSPYHLHRTFKRITGVTPVEYIQQIRVNTARNYLIHSKKTIAEIALLVGLQNTPYFITLFKKKNGLTPVEYRNKEVEKSEFKE
;
A
#
# COMPACT_ATOMS: atom_id res chain seq x y z
N MET A 1 18.38 -19.32 -32.16
CA MET A 1 18.38 -18.15 -31.26
C MET A 1 17.77 -16.98 -32.01
N LYS A 2 16.50 -16.65 -31.76
CA LYS A 2 15.81 -15.56 -32.46
C LYS A 2 16.01 -14.26 -31.68
N ILE A 3 16.69 -13.31 -32.30
CA ILE A 3 16.70 -11.90 -31.91
C ILE A 3 15.34 -11.33 -32.34
N GLY A 4 14.39 -11.19 -31.42
CA GLY A 4 13.13 -10.45 -31.64
C GLY A 4 13.28 -9.08 -31.00
N GLN A 5 13.51 -8.03 -31.80
CA GLN A 5 12.50 -7.12 -32.38
C GLN A 5 11.86 -6.20 -31.33
N GLY A 6 12.32 -4.94 -31.36
CA GLY A 6 11.93 -3.85 -30.46
C GLY A 6 13.14 -3.04 -30.01
N THR A 7 13.90 -2.45 -30.94
CA THR A 7 14.94 -1.47 -30.58
C THR A 7 14.72 -0.24 -31.44
N GLU A 8 13.94 0.71 -30.91
CA GLU A 8 13.88 2.03 -31.53
C GLU A 8 15.28 2.66 -31.47
N GLU A 9 15.57 3.53 -32.44
CA GLU A 9 16.83 4.26 -32.47
C GLU A 9 16.93 5.22 -31.27
N LEU A 10 18.09 5.23 -30.61
CA LEU A 10 18.43 6.20 -29.58
C LEU A 10 18.79 7.54 -30.25
N THR A 11 17.79 8.37 -30.49
CA THR A 11 18.00 9.73 -31.01
C THR A 11 18.64 10.64 -29.96
N GLU A 12 19.27 11.73 -30.41
CA GLU A 12 19.86 12.71 -29.49
C GLU A 12 18.80 13.34 -28.58
N GLU A 13 17.58 13.55 -29.08
CA GLU A 13 16.43 14.01 -28.29
C GLU A 13 16.09 13.06 -27.13
N LYS A 14 15.94 11.77 -27.41
CA LYS A 14 15.67 10.74 -26.38
C LYS A 14 16.82 10.66 -25.37
N TRP A 15 18.06 10.81 -25.85
CA TRP A 15 19.23 10.84 -24.99
C TRP A 15 19.23 12.05 -24.04
N GLN A 16 18.93 13.25 -24.55
CA GLN A 16 18.78 14.46 -23.74
C GLN A 16 17.64 14.32 -22.72
N ALA A 17 16.51 13.72 -23.09
CA ALA A 17 15.40 13.47 -22.17
C ALA A 17 15.81 12.59 -20.97
N ILE A 18 16.66 11.57 -21.18
CA ILE A 18 17.20 10.72 -20.11
C ILE A 18 18.12 11.53 -19.19
N LEU A 19 18.99 12.37 -19.75
CA LEU A 19 19.94 13.19 -18.99
C LEU A 19 19.24 14.27 -18.16
N LEU A 20 18.22 14.92 -18.74
CA LEU A 20 17.46 16.00 -18.12
C LEU A 20 16.36 15.51 -17.17
N ASN A 21 16.15 14.20 -17.05
CA ASN A 21 15.09 13.62 -16.22
C ASN A 21 13.71 14.14 -16.66
N ASP A 22 13.46 14.21 -17.96
CA ASP A 22 12.24 14.82 -18.49
C ASP A 22 11.04 13.87 -18.35
N ALA A 23 10.03 14.31 -17.59
CA ALA A 23 8.81 13.55 -17.35
C ALA A 23 7.86 13.52 -18.56
N ASN A 24 8.00 14.44 -19.51
CA ASN A 24 7.16 14.51 -20.72
C ASN A 24 7.33 13.28 -21.62
N TYR A 25 8.48 12.61 -21.52
CA TYR A 25 8.81 11.42 -22.33
C TYR A 25 8.44 10.10 -21.65
N ASN A 26 7.90 10.11 -20.43
CA ASN A 26 7.60 8.91 -19.64
C ASN A 26 6.58 7.94 -20.27
N GLN A 27 5.77 8.41 -21.22
CA GLN A 27 4.80 7.60 -21.96
C GLN A 27 5.20 7.42 -23.42
N GLN A 28 6.32 8.01 -23.84
CA GLN A 28 6.79 7.94 -25.22
C GLN A 28 7.77 6.79 -25.43
N PHE A 29 8.63 6.53 -24.44
CA PHE A 29 9.57 5.43 -24.50
C PHE A 29 10.07 5.00 -23.11
N PHE A 30 10.65 3.81 -23.06
CA PHE A 30 11.39 3.25 -21.94
C PHE A 30 12.83 2.99 -22.39
N TYR A 31 13.77 3.11 -21.47
CA TYR A 31 15.17 2.79 -21.76
C TYR A 31 15.67 1.67 -20.86
N ALA A 32 16.41 0.72 -21.41
CA ALA A 32 17.07 -0.33 -20.67
C ALA A 32 18.58 -0.22 -20.72
N VAL A 33 19.23 -0.70 -19.67
CA VAL A 33 20.68 -0.65 -19.51
C VAL A 33 21.22 -2.06 -19.60
N LYS A 34 21.96 -2.36 -20.68
CA LYS A 34 22.54 -3.69 -20.96
C LYS A 34 23.39 -4.21 -19.81
N SER A 35 24.19 -3.35 -19.19
CA SER A 35 25.12 -3.73 -18.12
C SER A 35 24.43 -4.13 -16.81
N THR A 36 23.24 -3.62 -16.52
CA THR A 36 22.52 -3.90 -15.26
C THR A 36 21.32 -4.83 -15.45
N GLY A 37 20.85 -5.00 -16.69
CA GLY A 37 19.61 -5.72 -16.99
C GLY A 37 18.38 -5.04 -16.40
N ILE A 38 18.40 -3.71 -16.27
CA ILE A 38 17.30 -2.91 -15.71
C ILE A 38 16.75 -1.95 -16.77
N PHE A 39 15.42 -1.81 -16.85
CA PHE A 39 14.77 -0.76 -17.64
C PHE A 39 14.04 0.28 -16.80
N CYS A 40 13.91 1.49 -17.35
CA CYS A 40 13.53 2.72 -16.66
C CYS A 40 12.64 3.61 -17.55
N LYS A 41 11.90 4.52 -16.92
CA LYS A 41 11.33 5.71 -17.59
C LYS A 41 12.41 6.81 -17.73
N PRO A 42 12.32 7.72 -18.73
CA PRO A 42 13.21 8.87 -18.90
C PRO A 42 13.37 9.72 -17.63
N SER A 43 12.30 9.92 -16.84
CA SER A 43 12.36 10.66 -15.56
C SER A 43 12.95 9.87 -14.38
N CYS A 44 13.81 8.88 -14.63
CA CYS A 44 14.40 8.08 -13.57
C CYS A 44 15.52 8.86 -12.87
N LYS A 45 15.38 9.08 -11.56
CA LYS A 45 16.41 9.75 -10.72
C LYS A 45 17.68 8.91 -10.47
N SER A 46 17.85 7.79 -11.17
CA SER A 46 19.05 6.96 -11.07
C SER A 46 20.20 7.60 -11.85
N ARG A 47 21.45 7.28 -11.48
CA ARG A 47 22.62 7.81 -12.19
C ARG A 47 22.52 7.46 -13.69
N PRO A 48 22.71 8.43 -14.61
CA PRO A 48 22.67 8.14 -16.04
C PRO A 48 23.67 7.04 -16.42
N PRO A 49 23.25 6.04 -17.21
CA PRO A 49 24.15 5.01 -17.74
C PRO A 49 25.05 5.58 -18.84
N LYS A 50 26.02 4.79 -19.32
CA LYS A 50 26.76 5.13 -20.55
C LYS A 50 25.86 4.97 -21.78
N LYS A 51 25.91 5.92 -22.73
CA LYS A 51 25.08 5.95 -23.95
C LYS A 51 25.12 4.64 -24.74
N GLU A 52 26.30 4.02 -24.86
CA GLU A 52 26.53 2.74 -25.56
C GLU A 52 25.76 1.54 -24.99
N ASN A 53 25.38 1.60 -23.71
CA ASN A 53 24.71 0.52 -23.01
C ASN A 53 23.18 0.69 -22.97
N VAL A 54 22.64 1.71 -23.64
CA VAL A 54 21.21 2.02 -23.63
C VAL A 54 20.51 1.38 -24.81
N LEU A 55 19.35 0.76 -24.53
CA LEU A 55 18.39 0.28 -25.51
C LEU A 55 17.06 1.01 -25.29
N ILE A 56 16.35 1.34 -26.36
CA ILE A 56 15.05 2.01 -26.29
C ILE A 56 13.94 1.04 -26.67
N PHE A 57 12.90 1.02 -25.85
CA PHE A 57 11.66 0.27 -26.02
C PHE A 57 10.47 1.23 -26.06
N LYS A 58 9.46 0.93 -26.87
CA LYS A 58 8.24 1.76 -26.92
C LYS A 58 7.32 1.43 -25.75
N HIS A 59 7.19 0.14 -25.45
CA HIS A 59 6.33 -0.38 -24.40
C HIS A 59 7.12 -1.14 -23.33
N ALA A 60 6.66 -1.10 -22.09
CA ALA A 60 7.30 -1.81 -20.98
C ALA A 60 7.33 -3.33 -21.19
N GLU A 61 6.33 -3.89 -21.87
CA GLU A 61 6.22 -5.31 -22.21
C GLU A 61 7.36 -5.80 -23.12
N GLU A 62 7.84 -4.94 -24.04
CA GLU A 62 8.97 -5.27 -24.91
C GLU A 62 10.25 -5.46 -24.08
N ALA A 63 10.48 -4.56 -23.11
CA ALA A 63 11.61 -4.67 -22.19
C ALA A 63 11.53 -5.92 -21.32
N LEU A 64 10.33 -6.29 -20.86
CA LEU A 64 10.09 -7.52 -20.08
C LEU A 64 10.35 -8.77 -20.92
N THR A 65 9.85 -8.81 -22.16
CA THR A 65 10.08 -9.90 -23.11
C THR A 65 11.57 -10.04 -23.46
N ALA A 66 12.28 -8.91 -23.53
CA ALA A 66 13.74 -8.86 -23.66
C ALA A 66 14.50 -9.17 -22.36
N HIS A 67 13.83 -9.68 -21.31
CA HIS A 67 14.39 -10.11 -20.02
C HIS A 67 15.01 -8.99 -19.19
N PHE A 68 14.64 -7.72 -19.43
CA PHE A 68 15.02 -6.62 -18.54
C PHE A 68 14.08 -6.53 -17.34
N ARG A 69 14.65 -6.30 -16.16
CA ARG A 69 13.89 -6.13 -14.92
C ARG A 69 13.43 -4.68 -14.76
N PRO A 70 12.21 -4.42 -14.27
CA PRO A 70 11.74 -3.06 -14.06
C PRO A 70 12.53 -2.37 -12.95
N CYS A 71 12.91 -1.12 -13.16
CA CYS A 71 13.60 -0.34 -12.15
C CYS A 71 12.69 -0.11 -10.94
N LYS A 72 13.16 -0.53 -9.76
CA LYS A 72 12.45 -0.35 -8.49
C LYS A 72 12.24 1.14 -8.13
N ARG A 73 13.06 2.04 -8.69
CA ARG A 73 13.03 3.48 -8.38
C ARG A 73 11.96 4.22 -9.18
N CYS A 74 11.98 4.12 -10.51
CA CYS A 74 11.01 4.81 -11.37
C CYS A 74 9.76 3.98 -11.68
N LYS A 75 9.73 2.69 -11.31
CA LYS A 75 8.59 1.77 -11.49
C LYS A 75 7.97 1.89 -12.90
N PRO A 76 8.71 1.50 -13.95
CA PRO A 76 8.35 1.76 -15.34
C PRO A 76 7.05 1.09 -15.79
N THR A 77 6.73 -0.10 -15.26
CA THR A 77 5.51 -0.87 -15.57
C THR A 77 4.22 -0.27 -15.04
N GLY A 78 4.27 0.92 -14.44
CA GLY A 78 3.13 1.82 -14.48
C GLY A 78 2.02 1.63 -13.46
N ASP A 79 1.83 0.47 -12.82
CA ASP A 79 0.66 0.35 -11.96
C ASP A 79 0.92 0.92 -10.55
N ARG A 80 0.89 2.25 -10.45
CA ARG A 80 0.45 2.93 -9.23
C ARG A 80 -0.91 3.52 -9.53
N LEU A 81 -1.93 3.02 -8.85
CA LEU A 81 -3.19 3.74 -8.73
C LEU A 81 -2.90 5.18 -8.25
N PRO A 82 -3.66 6.19 -8.72
CA PRO A 82 -3.65 7.51 -8.10
C PRO A 82 -3.70 7.38 -6.58
N ASP A 83 -2.94 8.19 -5.84
CA ASP A 83 -2.80 8.04 -4.38
C ASP A 83 -4.17 7.90 -3.65
N GLN A 84 -5.22 8.55 -4.16
CA GLN A 84 -6.60 8.42 -3.66
C GLN A 84 -7.16 7.00 -3.88
N GLU A 85 -7.13 6.50 -5.11
CA GLU A 85 -7.58 5.15 -5.46
C GLU A 85 -6.76 4.08 -4.75
N TRP A 86 -5.46 4.31 -4.60
CA TRP A 86 -4.57 3.42 -3.86
C TRP A 86 -4.96 3.33 -2.38
N VAL A 87 -5.26 4.48 -1.75
CA VAL A 87 -5.75 4.52 -0.38
C VAL A 87 -7.12 3.84 -0.24
N VAL A 88 -8.01 4.00 -1.22
CA VAL A 88 -9.30 3.27 -1.24
C VAL A 88 -9.06 1.77 -1.29
N GLN A 89 -8.15 1.29 -2.14
CA GLN A 89 -7.78 -0.13 -2.20
C GLN A 89 -7.25 -0.64 -0.86
N ILE A 90 -6.32 0.11 -0.22
CA ILE A 90 -5.77 -0.25 1.08
C ILE A 90 -6.87 -0.31 2.14
N LYS A 91 -7.80 0.66 2.16
CA LYS A 91 -8.93 0.66 3.09
C LYS A 91 -9.82 -0.56 2.89
N ASN A 92 -10.22 -0.85 1.64
CA ASN A 92 -11.05 -2.01 1.32
C ASN A 92 -10.39 -3.31 1.78
N TYR A 93 -9.08 -3.45 1.57
CA TYR A 93 -8.34 -4.61 2.04
C TYR A 93 -8.34 -4.71 3.58
N ILE A 94 -8.11 -3.60 4.28
CA ILE A 94 -8.19 -3.57 5.74
C ILE A 94 -9.61 -3.94 6.22
N ASP A 95 -10.64 -3.35 5.62
CA ASP A 95 -12.04 -3.56 6.03
C ASP A 95 -12.47 -5.03 5.89
N GLN A 96 -11.89 -5.76 4.94
CA GLN A 96 -12.15 -7.20 4.72
C GLN A 96 -11.30 -8.11 5.60
N ASN A 97 -10.10 -7.68 6.01
CA ASN A 97 -9.09 -8.53 6.65
C ASN A 97 -8.65 -8.02 8.04
N TYR A 98 -9.42 -7.11 8.67
CA TYR A 98 -9.01 -6.46 9.92
C TYR A 98 -8.82 -7.45 11.07
N THR A 99 -9.37 -8.65 11.03
CA THR A 99 -9.18 -9.69 12.06
C THR A 99 -7.79 -10.34 11.99
N ASP A 100 -7.13 -10.26 10.84
CA ASP A 100 -5.86 -10.94 10.61
C ASP A 100 -4.67 -10.13 11.12
N LYS A 101 -3.49 -10.74 11.09
CA LYS A 101 -2.24 -10.04 11.38
C LYS A 101 -1.90 -9.09 10.22
N LEU A 102 -2.35 -7.84 10.32
CA LEU A 102 -2.03 -6.78 9.37
C LEU A 102 -0.84 -5.96 9.86
N THR A 103 0.31 -6.09 9.18
CA THR A 103 1.46 -5.19 9.37
C THR A 103 1.58 -4.23 8.18
N LEU A 104 2.37 -3.17 8.36
CA LEU A 104 2.60 -2.20 7.30
C LEU A 104 3.29 -2.83 6.08
N GLU A 105 4.16 -3.82 6.32
CA GLU A 105 4.84 -4.62 5.30
C GLU A 105 3.83 -5.45 4.51
N ILE A 106 2.95 -6.17 5.18
CA ILE A 106 1.91 -6.98 4.53
C ILE A 106 0.99 -6.10 3.66
N LEU A 107 0.53 -4.97 4.20
CA LEU A 107 -0.30 -4.04 3.44
C LEU A 107 0.42 -3.46 2.22
N ALA A 108 1.72 -3.16 2.37
CA ALA A 108 2.53 -2.66 1.27
C ALA A 108 2.74 -3.72 0.18
N ASP A 109 2.99 -4.97 0.57
CA ASP A 109 3.19 -6.06 -0.38
C ASP A 109 1.91 -6.36 -1.17
N VAL A 110 0.78 -6.48 -0.48
CA VAL A 110 -0.53 -6.75 -1.10
C VAL A 110 -1.00 -5.59 -2.00
N CYS A 111 -0.74 -4.35 -1.59
CA CYS A 111 -1.15 -3.17 -2.36
C CYS A 111 -0.02 -2.65 -3.28
N HIS A 112 1.02 -3.46 -3.56
CA HIS A 112 2.12 -3.14 -4.49
C HIS A 112 2.87 -1.82 -4.21
N GLY A 113 2.99 -1.47 -2.93
CA GLY A 113 3.64 -0.27 -2.42
C GLY A 113 4.94 -0.51 -1.67
N SER A 114 5.50 0.57 -1.13
CA SER A 114 6.53 0.49 -0.09
C SER A 114 5.91 0.87 1.26
N PRO A 115 6.30 0.23 2.39
CA PRO A 115 5.75 0.51 3.72
C PRO A 115 5.76 2.01 4.07
N TYR A 116 6.89 2.67 3.84
CA TYR A 116 7.06 4.09 4.17
C TYR A 116 6.19 5.02 3.31
N HIS A 117 6.05 4.74 2.01
CA HIS A 117 5.13 5.48 1.15
C HIS A 117 3.68 5.24 1.56
N LEU A 118 3.29 3.99 1.83
CA LEU A 118 1.95 3.63 2.27
C LEU A 118 1.59 4.43 3.52
N HIS A 119 2.44 4.37 4.55
CA HIS A 119 2.21 5.11 5.80
C HIS A 119 2.02 6.62 5.55
N ARG A 120 2.91 7.26 4.79
CA ARG A 120 2.83 8.71 4.52
C ARG A 120 1.61 9.08 3.68
N THR A 121 1.36 8.35 2.60
CA THR A 121 0.24 8.63 1.69
C THR A 121 -1.10 8.38 2.37
N PHE A 122 -1.24 7.26 3.07
CA PHE A 122 -2.46 6.92 3.81
C PHE A 122 -2.77 7.96 4.88
N LYS A 123 -1.78 8.37 5.69
CA LYS A 123 -1.97 9.43 6.70
C LYS A 123 -2.33 10.78 6.09
N ARG A 124 -1.65 11.16 5.01
CA ARG A 124 -1.91 12.43 4.30
C ARG A 124 -3.35 12.50 3.76
N ILE A 125 -3.88 11.37 3.28
CA ILE A 125 -5.20 11.32 2.63
C ILE A 125 -6.33 11.09 3.65
N THR A 126 -6.14 10.17 4.60
CA THR A 126 -7.19 9.77 5.55
C THR A 126 -7.17 10.55 6.86
N GLY A 127 -6.08 11.29 7.13
CA GLY A 127 -5.84 11.98 8.40
C GLY A 127 -5.30 11.08 9.53
N VAL A 128 -5.31 9.75 9.36
CA VAL A 128 -4.88 8.78 10.37
C VAL A 128 -3.87 7.77 9.79
N THR A 129 -3.05 7.16 10.64
CA THR A 129 -2.14 6.10 10.18
C THR A 129 -2.89 4.80 9.84
N PRO A 130 -2.33 3.91 9.00
CA PRO A 130 -2.94 2.60 8.73
C PRO A 130 -3.21 1.78 10.01
N VAL A 131 -2.29 1.84 10.98
CA VAL A 131 -2.43 1.15 12.26
C VAL A 131 -3.59 1.73 13.08
N GLU A 132 -3.72 3.05 13.12
CA GLU A 132 -4.85 3.71 13.81
C GLU A 132 -6.19 3.37 13.15
N TYR A 133 -6.24 3.30 11.81
CA TYR A 133 -7.43 2.90 11.07
C TYR A 133 -7.86 1.46 11.38
N ILE A 134 -6.91 0.51 11.38
CA ILE A 134 -7.17 -0.88 11.82
C ILE A 134 -7.71 -0.91 13.25
N GLN A 135 -7.08 -0.18 14.17
CA GLN A 135 -7.52 -0.12 15.57
C GLN A 135 -8.93 0.44 15.70
N GLN A 136 -9.29 1.47 14.92
CA GLN A 136 -10.64 2.05 14.92
C GLN A 136 -11.68 1.02 14.49
N ILE A 137 -11.44 0.29 13.40
CA ILE A 137 -12.37 -0.76 12.94
C ILE A 137 -12.53 -1.82 14.01
N ARG A 138 -11.43 -2.36 14.54
CA ARG A 138 -11.46 -3.39 15.59
C ARG A 138 -12.23 -2.96 16.83
N VAL A 139 -11.99 -1.74 17.32
CA VAL A 139 -12.68 -1.20 18.50
C VAL A 139 -14.17 -0.95 18.19
N ASN A 140 -14.51 -0.46 16.99
CA ASN A 140 -15.90 -0.27 16.57
C ASN A 140 -16.66 -1.58 16.49
N THR A 141 -16.07 -2.61 15.88
CA THR A 141 -16.65 -3.96 15.84
C THR A 141 -16.77 -4.54 17.25
N ALA A 142 -15.79 -4.32 18.12
CA ALA A 142 -15.85 -4.78 19.52
C ALA A 142 -17.01 -4.14 20.28
N ARG A 143 -17.31 -2.85 20.06
CA ARG A 143 -18.49 -2.19 20.66
C ARG A 143 -19.78 -2.94 20.31
N ASN A 144 -19.96 -3.30 19.04
CA ASN A 144 -21.15 -4.03 18.60
C ASN A 144 -21.25 -5.40 19.29
N TYR A 145 -20.15 -6.15 19.40
CA TYR A 145 -20.15 -7.43 20.14
C TYR A 145 -20.42 -7.26 21.63
N LEU A 146 -19.93 -6.18 22.25
CA LEU A 146 -20.16 -5.93 23.67
C LEU A 146 -21.63 -5.66 24.00
N ILE A 147 -22.34 -4.99 23.10
CA ILE A 147 -23.76 -4.62 23.24
C ILE A 147 -24.67 -5.79 22.85
N HIS A 148 -24.37 -6.49 21.75
CA HIS A 148 -25.31 -7.44 21.14
C HIS A 148 -24.98 -8.91 21.41
N SER A 149 -23.96 -9.22 22.23
CA SER A 149 -23.59 -10.60 22.53
C SER A 149 -23.18 -10.81 23.99
N LYS A 150 -23.35 -12.06 24.45
CA LYS A 150 -22.92 -12.50 25.79
C LYS A 150 -21.48 -13.04 25.83
N LYS A 151 -20.70 -12.84 24.76
CA LYS A 151 -19.32 -13.35 24.66
C LYS A 151 -18.42 -12.73 25.71
N THR A 152 -17.42 -13.45 26.17
CA THR A 152 -16.42 -12.94 27.11
C THR A 152 -15.54 -11.87 26.47
N ILE A 153 -14.89 -11.04 27.29
CA ILE A 153 -13.96 -10.01 26.80
C ILE A 153 -12.80 -10.63 26.01
N ALA A 154 -12.32 -11.80 26.43
CA ALA A 154 -11.28 -12.55 25.73
C ALA A 154 -11.75 -13.05 24.36
N GLU A 155 -12.96 -13.63 24.27
CA GLU A 155 -13.54 -14.06 23.01
C GLU A 155 -13.75 -12.90 22.04
N ILE A 156 -14.24 -11.76 22.52
CA ILE A 156 -14.43 -10.57 21.69
C ILE A 156 -13.08 -10.04 21.18
N ALA A 157 -12.05 -10.02 22.03
CA ALA A 157 -10.71 -9.62 21.63
C ALA A 157 -10.20 -10.49 20.46
N LEU A 158 -10.36 -11.81 20.56
CA LEU A 158 -10.00 -12.75 19.49
C LEU A 158 -10.81 -12.51 18.21
N LEU A 159 -12.13 -12.32 18.32
CA LEU A 159 -13.01 -12.08 17.17
C LEU A 159 -12.70 -10.79 16.41
N VAL A 160 -12.14 -9.78 17.08
CA VAL A 160 -11.72 -8.53 16.42
C VAL A 160 -10.22 -8.52 16.07
N GLY A 161 -9.54 -9.67 16.13
CA GLY A 161 -8.13 -9.79 15.71
C GLY A 161 -7.10 -9.30 16.72
N LEU A 162 -7.46 -9.20 18.01
CA LEU A 162 -6.57 -8.79 19.09
C LEU A 162 -6.29 -9.98 20.02
N GLN A 163 -5.20 -10.69 19.71
CA GLN A 163 -4.77 -11.89 20.44
C GLN A 163 -4.39 -11.63 21.91
N ASN A 164 -3.98 -10.40 22.23
CA ASN A 164 -3.58 -10.01 23.58
C ASN A 164 -4.74 -9.28 24.28
N THR A 165 -5.43 -9.95 25.20
CA THR A 165 -6.59 -9.40 25.92
C THR A 165 -6.24 -8.17 26.79
N PRO A 166 -5.14 -8.16 27.58
CA PRO A 166 -4.71 -6.94 28.28
C PRO A 166 -4.49 -5.73 27.35
N TYR A 167 -3.87 -5.96 26.18
CA TYR A 167 -3.68 -4.92 25.17
C TYR A 167 -5.03 -4.45 24.61
N PHE A 168 -5.97 -5.36 24.32
CA PHE A 168 -7.31 -5.01 23.88
C PHE A 168 -8.04 -4.11 24.89
N ILE A 169 -8.03 -4.47 26.18
CA ILE A 169 -8.66 -3.67 27.24
C ILE A 169 -8.06 -2.26 27.28
N THR A 170 -6.74 -2.17 27.20
CA THR A 170 -6.01 -0.89 27.24
C THR A 170 -6.34 -0.03 26.01
N LEU A 171 -6.33 -0.63 24.82
CA LEU A 171 -6.66 0.05 23.57
C LEU A 171 -8.12 0.53 23.55
N PHE A 172 -9.05 -0.33 23.97
CA PHE A 172 -10.47 -0.01 24.02
C PHE A 172 -10.74 1.15 25.00
N LYS A 173 -10.16 1.10 26.20
CA LYS A 173 -10.25 2.20 27.18
C LYS A 173 -9.66 3.49 26.63
N LYS A 174 -8.50 3.44 25.97
CA LYS A 174 -7.88 4.62 25.35
C LYS A 174 -8.77 5.26 24.29
N LYS A 175 -9.51 4.46 23.50
CA LYS A 175 -10.35 4.96 22.40
C LYS A 175 -11.75 5.38 22.86
N ASN A 176 -12.31 4.76 23.89
CA ASN A 176 -13.71 4.94 24.29
C ASN A 176 -13.89 5.55 25.68
N GLY A 177 -12.82 5.74 26.45
CA GLY A 177 -12.84 6.25 27.84
C GLY A 177 -13.21 5.21 28.90
N LEU A 178 -13.82 4.09 28.52
CA LEU A 178 -14.28 3.02 29.42
C LEU A 178 -13.61 1.70 29.05
N THR A 179 -13.37 0.83 30.02
CA THR A 179 -12.99 -0.57 29.76
C THR A 179 -14.12 -1.32 29.04
N PRO A 180 -13.84 -2.44 28.34
CA PRO A 180 -14.87 -3.24 27.69
C PRO A 180 -16.01 -3.68 28.63
N VAL A 181 -15.70 -4.01 29.89
CA VAL A 181 -16.69 -4.41 30.90
C VAL A 181 -17.56 -3.24 31.31
N GLU A 182 -16.94 -2.11 31.68
CA GLU A 182 -17.67 -0.88 32.04
C GLU A 182 -18.57 -0.41 30.89
N TYR A 183 -18.07 -0.50 29.65
CA TYR A 183 -18.83 -0.14 28.45
C TYR A 183 -20.06 -1.05 28.27
N ARG A 184 -19.91 -2.37 28.43
CA ARG A 184 -21.04 -3.31 28.36
C ARG A 184 -22.09 -3.01 29.41
N ASN A 185 -21.69 -2.87 30.67
CA ASN A 185 -22.64 -2.67 31.77
C ASN A 185 -23.44 -1.37 31.57
N LYS A 186 -22.77 -0.29 31.17
CA LYS A 186 -23.41 0.99 30.89
C LYS A 186 -24.44 0.93 29.76
N GLU A 187 -24.18 0.17 28.70
CA GLU A 187 -25.13 0.05 27.59
C GLU A 187 -26.30 -0.89 27.92
N VAL A 188 -26.09 -1.90 28.77
CA VAL A 188 -27.17 -2.74 29.32
C VAL A 188 -28.10 -1.91 30.21
N GLU A 189 -27.55 -1.13 31.15
CA GLU A 189 -28.33 -0.23 32.00
C GLU A 189 -29.19 0.73 31.15
N LYS A 190 -28.62 1.34 30.11
CA LYS A 190 -29.37 2.23 29.20
C LYS A 190 -30.50 1.53 28.43
N SER A 191 -30.37 0.23 28.13
CA SER A 191 -31.44 -0.52 27.46
C SER A 191 -32.61 -0.82 28.40
N GLU A 192 -32.35 -1.04 29.68
CA GLU A 192 -33.38 -1.34 30.69
C GLU A 192 -34.23 -0.12 31.07
N PHE A 193 -33.73 1.11 30.87
CA PHE A 193 -34.48 2.36 31.11
C PHE A 193 -35.24 2.88 29.87
N LYS A 194 -35.26 2.13 28.77
CA LYS A 194 -35.94 2.51 27.51
C LYS A 194 -37.18 1.67 27.19
N GLU A 195 -37.50 0.67 28.02
CA GLU A 195 -38.78 -0.06 28.03
C GLU A 195 -39.71 0.50 29.11
#